data_AF-A0A535ZUL7-F1
#
_entry.id   AF-A0A535ZUL7-F1
#
_cell.length_a   1.000
_cell.length_b   1.000
_cell.length_c   1.000
_cell.angle_alpha   90.00
_cell.angle_beta   90.00
_cell.angle_gamma   90.00
#
_symmetry.space_group_name_H-M   'P 1'
#
loop_
_entity.id
_entity.type
_entity.pdbx_description
1 polymer ?
#
loop_
_entity_poly.entity_id
_entity_poly.type
_entity_poly.pdbx_seq_one_letter_code
_entity_poly.pdbx_strand_id
1 'polypeptide(L)'
;MSGKRSALIVVGLGLLASQAGHLLAYQVRFGAAAGQVESTGAHSYFPTLARTSAGVAAIGLLAGLLLVALARVLTGREVRAGSRPSYVSVLAALFTIQLVFFAAQEIGEAVVAGAPVASAPLLLLWGTIGQLPVAALAALALRWLGTRVEAAVGAIKDIVRATAPAPSPALLAAPLHETPDRALIMSRFAAASTARRGPPRSLLVTSY
;
A
#
# COMPACT_ATOMS: atom_id res chain seq x y z
N MET A 1 -3.49 -4.14 -1.08
CA MET A 1 -2.75 -3.87 -2.35
C MET A 1 -2.07 -5.13 -2.91
N SER A 2 -1.72 -5.21 -4.20
CA SER A 2 -0.86 -6.30 -4.70
C SER A 2 0.59 -6.08 -4.24
N GLY A 3 1.35 -7.15 -4.02
CA GLY A 3 2.74 -7.07 -3.52
C GLY A 3 3.64 -6.17 -4.38
N LYS A 4 3.44 -6.18 -5.71
CA LYS A 4 4.20 -5.34 -6.66
C LYS A 4 4.01 -3.84 -6.41
N ARG A 5 2.78 -3.38 -6.16
CA ARG A 5 2.50 -1.95 -5.91
C ARG A 5 3.11 -1.48 -4.58
N SER A 6 3.07 -2.34 -3.56
CA SER A 6 3.69 -2.06 -2.28
C SER A 6 5.21 -1.92 -2.42
N ALA A 7 5.86 -2.83 -3.16
CA ALA A 7 7.29 -2.75 -3.43
C ALA A 7 7.69 -1.46 -4.16
N LEU A 8 6.92 -1.05 -5.19
CA LEU A 8 7.18 0.21 -5.91
C LEU A 8 7.07 1.44 -5.01
N ILE A 9 6.10 1.48 -4.10
CA ILE A 9 5.96 2.59 -3.15
C ILE A 9 7.14 2.61 -2.18
N VAL A 10 7.55 1.46 -1.66
CA VAL A 10 8.70 1.37 -0.74
C VAL A 10 9.99 1.81 -1.45
N VAL A 11 10.22 1.38 -2.68
CA VAL A 11 11.38 1.80 -3.49
C VAL A 11 11.35 3.28 -3.79
N GLY A 12 10.22 3.79 -4.29
CA GLY A 12 10.06 5.22 -4.61
C GLY A 12 10.23 6.11 -3.39
N LEU A 13 9.62 5.74 -2.25
CA LEU A 13 9.79 6.47 -1.00
C LEU A 13 11.23 6.39 -0.48
N GLY A 14 11.87 5.23 -0.56
CA GLY A 14 13.28 5.05 -0.18
C GLY A 14 14.20 5.95 -1.00
N LEU A 15 14.02 6.00 -2.31
CA LEU A 15 14.76 6.90 -3.21
C LEU A 15 14.56 8.36 -2.81
N LEU A 16 13.30 8.82 -2.71
CA LEU A 16 13.01 10.23 -2.43
C LEU A 16 13.53 10.65 -1.04
N ALA A 17 13.30 9.80 -0.03
CA ALA A 17 13.71 10.08 1.34
C ALA A 17 15.23 9.99 1.54
N SER A 18 15.96 9.26 0.69
CA SER A 18 17.42 9.16 0.79
C SER A 18 18.12 10.53 0.72
N GLN A 19 17.53 11.49 0.01
CA GLN A 19 18.06 12.85 -0.12
C GLN A 19 17.96 13.64 1.20
N ALA A 20 16.90 13.41 1.98
CA ALA A 20 16.77 13.99 3.32
C ALA A 20 17.78 13.38 4.29
N GLY A 21 18.08 12.08 4.15
CA GLY A 21 19.12 11.42 4.94
C GLY A 21 20.53 11.87 4.54
N HIS A 22 20.75 12.16 3.26
CA HIS A 22 22.03 12.68 2.75
C HIS A 22 22.29 14.09 3.33
N LEU A 23 21.29 14.99 3.22
CA LEU A 23 21.30 16.30 3.90
C LEU A 23 21.59 16.19 5.40
N LEU A 24 20.94 15.25 6.09
CA LEU A 24 21.15 15.05 7.53
C LEU A 24 22.59 14.59 7.81
N ALA A 25 23.13 13.66 7.03
CA ALA A 25 24.51 13.20 7.19
C ALA A 25 25.50 14.36 7.03
N TYR A 26 25.33 15.19 6.00
CA TYR A 26 26.19 16.35 5.77
C TYR A 26 26.01 17.43 6.83
N GLN A 27 24.78 17.69 7.29
CA GLN A 27 24.52 18.64 8.36
C GLN A 27 25.22 18.23 9.67
N VAL A 28 25.23 16.93 9.98
CA VAL A 28 25.95 16.41 11.16
C VAL A 28 27.46 16.45 10.94
N ARG A 29 27.94 16.13 9.73
CA ARG A 29 29.37 16.05 9.42
C ARG A 29 30.05 17.41 9.28
N PHE A 30 29.40 18.35 8.61
CA PHE A 30 29.98 19.64 8.19
C PHE A 30 29.34 20.85 8.85
N GLY A 31 28.25 20.67 9.61
CA GLY A 31 27.63 21.76 10.37
C GLY A 31 27.17 22.91 9.47
N ALA A 32 27.56 24.14 9.82
CA ALA A 32 27.17 25.33 9.08
C ALA A 32 27.66 25.35 7.61
N ALA A 33 28.70 24.57 7.29
CA ALA A 33 29.24 24.48 5.93
C ALA A 33 28.51 23.48 5.04
N ALA A 34 27.60 22.65 5.60
CA ALA A 34 26.95 21.55 4.88
C ALA A 34 26.35 21.99 3.55
N GLY A 35 25.55 23.06 3.57
CA GLY A 35 24.90 23.57 2.36
C GLY A 35 25.87 24.05 1.28
N GLN A 36 27.05 24.57 1.64
CA GLN A 36 28.07 24.97 0.66
C GLN A 36 28.78 23.74 0.08
N VAL A 37 29.09 22.75 0.92
CA VAL A 37 29.74 21.51 0.48
C VAL A 37 28.81 20.72 -0.46
N GLU A 38 27.52 20.63 -0.13
CA GLU A 38 26.50 19.93 -0.94
C GLU A 38 25.98 20.73 -2.13
N SER A 39 26.51 21.92 -2.40
CA SER A 39 26.08 22.73 -3.56
C SER A 39 27.21 23.05 -4.52
N THR A 40 28.40 22.47 -4.33
CA THR A 40 29.60 22.80 -5.11
C THR A 40 30.18 21.58 -5.82
N GLY A 41 30.93 21.82 -6.90
CA GLY A 41 31.59 20.77 -7.68
C GLY A 41 30.59 19.70 -8.17
N ALA A 42 30.94 18.44 -7.91
CA ALA A 42 30.11 17.29 -8.28
C ALA A 42 28.73 17.29 -7.61
N HIS A 43 28.54 18.02 -6.50
CA HIS A 43 27.27 18.11 -5.77
C HIS A 43 26.37 19.27 -6.22
N SER A 44 26.77 20.07 -7.22
CA SER A 44 25.99 21.24 -7.67
C SER A 44 24.55 20.93 -8.09
N TYR A 45 24.24 19.69 -8.48
CA TYR A 45 22.89 19.23 -8.81
C TYR A 45 22.00 18.97 -7.58
N PHE A 46 22.61 18.72 -6.42
CA PHE A 46 21.96 18.21 -5.23
C PHE A 46 20.90 19.15 -4.64
N PRO A 47 21.08 20.49 -4.58
CA PRO A 47 20.01 21.39 -4.10
C PRO A 47 18.72 21.27 -4.92
N THR A 48 18.83 21.10 -6.24
CA THR A 48 17.67 20.88 -7.12
C THR A 48 17.04 19.51 -6.86
N LEU A 49 17.86 18.47 -6.71
CA LEU A 49 17.38 17.12 -6.41
C LEU A 49 16.64 17.06 -5.06
N ALA A 50 17.22 17.62 -4.00
CA ALA A 50 16.65 17.67 -2.66
C ALA A 50 15.33 18.47 -2.62
N ARG A 51 15.25 19.62 -3.30
CA ARG A 51 14.00 20.38 -3.42
C ARG A 51 12.93 19.61 -4.18
N THR A 52 13.32 18.96 -5.28
CA THR A 52 12.38 18.18 -6.10
C THR A 52 11.87 16.98 -5.33
N SER A 53 12.73 16.24 -4.62
CA SER A 53 12.32 15.08 -3.83
C SER A 53 11.39 15.47 -2.68
N ALA A 54 11.70 16.58 -1.98
CA ALA A 54 10.82 17.13 -0.95
C ALA A 54 9.47 17.58 -1.53
N GLY A 55 9.47 18.23 -2.69
CA GLY A 55 8.24 18.63 -3.39
C GLY A 55 7.36 17.44 -3.78
N VAL A 56 7.95 16.40 -4.36
CA VAL A 56 7.24 15.16 -4.71
C VAL A 56 6.67 14.48 -3.46
N ALA A 57 7.46 14.40 -2.38
CA ALA A 57 6.99 13.84 -1.11
C ALA A 57 5.82 14.64 -0.51
N ALA A 58 5.89 15.98 -0.56
CA ALA A 58 4.83 16.87 -0.09
C ALA A 58 3.54 16.70 -0.91
N ILE A 59 3.64 16.64 -2.24
CA ILE A 59 2.49 16.38 -3.12
C ILE A 59 1.86 15.03 -2.79
N GLY A 60 2.66 13.97 -2.63
CA GLY A 60 2.18 12.65 -2.27
C GLY A 60 1.45 12.62 -0.92
N LEU A 61 2.00 13.30 0.08
CA LEU A 61 1.36 13.46 1.39
C LEU A 61 0.03 14.18 1.28
N LEU A 62 -0.01 15.33 0.60
CA LEU A 62 -1.23 16.12 0.42
C LEU A 62 -2.30 15.33 -0.33
N ALA A 63 -1.94 14.65 -1.42
CA ALA A 63 -2.86 13.80 -2.16
C ALA A 63 -3.44 12.68 -1.28
N GLY A 64 -2.60 12.03 -0.46
CA GLY A 64 -3.05 11.02 0.48
C GLY A 64 -4.02 11.56 1.53
N LEU A 65 -3.73 12.73 2.11
CA LEU A 65 -4.60 13.40 3.07
C LEU A 65 -5.94 13.82 2.43
N LEU A 66 -5.90 14.34 1.20
CA LEU A 66 -7.10 14.70 0.44
C LEU A 66 -7.99 13.48 0.18
N LEU A 67 -7.42 12.33 -0.20
CA LEU A 67 -8.19 11.09 -0.37
C LEU A 67 -8.86 10.65 0.94
N VAL A 68 -8.15 10.74 2.06
CA VAL A 68 -8.71 10.40 3.39
C VAL A 68 -9.82 11.38 3.78
N ALA A 69 -9.63 12.68 3.55
CA ALA A 69 -10.65 13.69 3.82
C ALA A 69 -11.89 13.49 2.95
N LEU A 70 -11.71 13.26 1.64
CA LEU A 70 -12.79 12.97 0.71
C LEU A 70 -13.60 11.75 1.13
N ALA A 71 -12.92 10.65 1.50
CA ALA A 71 -13.60 9.45 1.97
C ALA A 71 -14.41 9.71 3.25
N ARG A 72 -13.91 10.53 4.18
CA ARG A 72 -14.66 10.92 5.38
C ARG A 72 -15.93 11.71 5.03
N VAL A 73 -15.83 12.66 4.10
CA VAL A 73 -16.98 13.45 3.64
C VAL A 73 -18.02 12.55 2.97
N LEU A 74 -17.60 11.66 2.08
CA LEU A 74 -18.52 10.79 1.32
C LEU A 74 -19.18 9.71 2.19
N THR A 75 -18.47 9.17 3.18
CA THR A 75 -19.02 8.11 4.05
C THR A 75 -19.73 8.66 5.29
N GLY A 76 -19.51 9.92 5.65
CA GLY A 76 -19.94 10.51 6.92
C GLY A 76 -19.30 9.85 8.15
N ARG A 77 -18.23 9.07 7.98
CA ARG A 77 -17.61 8.25 9.03
C ARG A 77 -16.09 8.37 9.02
N GLU A 78 -15.49 8.02 10.15
CA GLU A 78 -14.03 7.91 10.21
C GLU A 78 -13.52 6.75 9.35
N VAL A 79 -12.48 7.02 8.56
CA VAL A 79 -11.74 5.99 7.81
C VAL A 79 -10.92 5.17 8.78
N ARG A 80 -11.39 3.95 9.09
CA ARG A 80 -10.68 2.99 9.93
C ARG A 80 -9.50 2.39 9.17
N ALA A 81 -8.33 2.41 9.78
CA ALA A 81 -7.12 1.83 9.19
C ALA A 81 -7.26 0.31 9.03
N GLY A 82 -6.85 -0.22 7.88
CA GLY A 82 -6.79 -1.66 7.63
C GLY A 82 -5.57 -2.35 8.27
N SER A 83 -5.27 -3.56 7.79
CA SER A 83 -4.08 -4.32 8.20
C SER A 83 -2.80 -3.54 7.93
N ARG A 84 -1.91 -3.45 8.94
CA ARG A 84 -0.68 -2.66 8.89
C ARG A 84 0.51 -3.55 8.52
N PRO A 85 1.41 -3.12 7.62
CA PRO A 85 2.66 -3.82 7.41
C PRO A 85 3.54 -3.75 8.67
N SER A 86 4.40 -4.76 8.83
CA SER A 86 5.38 -4.83 9.92
C SER A 86 6.29 -3.61 9.87
N TYR A 87 6.41 -2.90 11.00
CA TYR A 87 7.29 -1.73 11.10
C TYR A 87 8.73 -2.07 10.84
N VAL A 88 9.24 -3.12 11.49
CA VAL A 88 10.64 -3.54 11.38
C VAL A 88 10.97 -3.92 9.93
N SER A 89 10.06 -4.61 9.23
CA SER A 89 10.27 -5.00 7.84
C SER A 89 10.30 -3.79 6.90
N VAL A 90 9.39 -2.83 7.07
CA VAL A 90 9.36 -1.61 6.26
C VAL A 90 10.57 -0.73 6.55
N LEU A 91 10.93 -0.57 7.82
CA LEU A 91 12.12 0.15 8.25
C LEU A 91 13.38 -0.45 7.63
N ALA A 92 13.58 -1.76 7.76
CA ALA A 92 14.74 -2.45 7.22
C ALA A 92 14.84 -2.30 5.69
N ALA A 93 13.71 -2.39 4.98
CA ALA A 93 13.67 -2.19 3.53
C ALA A 93 14.04 -0.75 3.16
N LEU A 94 13.39 0.24 3.77
CA LEU A 94 13.65 1.65 3.50
C LEU A 94 15.09 2.03 3.84
N PHE A 95 15.59 1.60 4.99
CA PHE A 95 16.96 1.86 5.42
C PHE A 95 17.97 1.27 4.45
N THR A 96 17.79 0.00 4.05
CA THR A 96 18.67 -0.65 3.07
C THR A 96 18.69 0.10 1.75
N ILE A 97 17.52 0.48 1.22
CA ILE A 97 17.41 1.23 -0.04
C ILE A 97 18.12 2.57 0.09
N GLN A 98 17.81 3.33 1.14
CA GLN A 98 18.40 4.63 1.39
C GLN A 98 19.93 4.58 1.54
N LEU A 99 20.44 3.58 2.27
CA LEU A 99 21.87 3.39 2.48
C LEU A 99 22.60 3.04 1.17
N VAL A 100 22.00 2.20 0.33
CA VAL A 100 22.54 1.88 -1.00
C VAL A 100 22.58 3.12 -1.89
N PHE A 101 21.51 3.93 -1.91
CA PHE A 101 21.49 5.17 -2.68
C PHE A 101 22.52 6.19 -2.17
N PHE A 102 22.63 6.37 -0.86
CA PHE A 102 23.65 7.22 -0.26
C PHE A 102 25.06 6.80 -0.68
N ALA A 103 25.40 5.51 -0.54
CA ALA A 103 26.71 5.00 -0.92
C ALA A 103 26.95 5.15 -2.43
N ALA A 104 25.94 4.88 -3.27
CA ALA A 104 26.06 5.03 -4.72
C ALA A 104 26.30 6.48 -5.14
N GLN A 105 25.62 7.45 -4.49
CA GLN A 105 25.84 8.88 -4.74
C GLN A 105 27.28 9.28 -4.37
N GLU A 106 27.70 9.00 -3.14
CA GLU A 106 29.05 9.37 -2.67
C GLU A 106 30.17 8.75 -3.53
N ILE A 107 30.01 7.48 -3.92
CA ILE A 107 30.96 6.80 -4.81
C ILE A 107 30.95 7.44 -6.20
N GLY A 108 29.76 7.64 -6.77
CA GLY A 108 29.60 8.22 -8.11
C GLY A 108 30.18 9.63 -8.19
N GLU A 109 29.94 10.46 -7.19
CA GLU A 109 30.44 11.82 -7.11
C GLU A 109 31.95 11.87 -6.93
N ALA A 110 32.51 10.99 -6.09
CA ALA A 110 33.96 10.87 -5.95
C ALA A 110 34.62 10.49 -7.28
N VAL A 111 34.04 9.53 -8.02
CA VAL A 111 34.54 9.13 -9.35
C VAL A 111 34.46 10.28 -10.34
N VAL A 112 33.33 10.99 -10.42
CA VAL A 112 33.15 12.13 -11.34
C VAL A 112 34.10 13.28 -11.00
N ALA A 113 34.37 13.51 -9.71
CA ALA A 113 35.29 14.54 -9.25
C ALA A 113 36.78 14.14 -9.37
N GLY A 114 37.09 12.91 -9.75
CA GLY A 114 38.47 12.38 -9.71
C GLY A 114 39.05 12.32 -8.29
N ALA A 115 38.19 12.26 -7.28
CA ALA A 115 38.54 12.25 -5.86
C ALA A 115 38.63 10.82 -5.31
N PRO A 116 39.38 10.59 -4.22
CA PRO A 116 39.42 9.29 -3.58
C PRO A 116 38.05 8.90 -3.02
N VAL A 117 37.59 7.69 -3.36
CA VAL A 117 36.35 7.12 -2.83
C VAL A 117 36.51 6.87 -1.33
N ALA A 118 35.50 7.27 -0.55
CA ALA A 118 35.46 7.02 0.88
C ALA A 118 35.52 5.51 1.19
N SER A 119 36.20 5.16 2.28
CA SER A 119 36.26 3.76 2.72
C SER A 119 34.88 3.24 3.10
N ALA A 120 34.65 1.92 2.95
CA ALA A 120 33.36 1.30 3.28
C ALA A 120 32.90 1.60 4.72
N PRO A 121 33.75 1.57 5.77
CA PRO A 121 33.33 1.94 7.12
C PRO A 121 32.84 3.39 7.23
N LEU A 122 33.46 4.31 6.48
CA LEU A 122 33.09 5.73 6.50
C LEU A 122 31.73 5.96 5.82
N LEU A 123 31.49 5.27 4.69
CA LEU A 123 30.19 5.28 4.00
C LEU A 123 29.09 4.70 4.89
N LEU A 124 29.37 3.57 5.55
CA LEU A 124 28.41 2.93 6.46
C LEU A 124 28.11 3.80 7.69
N LEU A 125 29.13 4.45 8.26
CA LEU A 125 28.96 5.33 9.42
C LEU A 125 28.06 6.52 9.09
N TRP A 126 28.45 7.34 8.11
CA TRP A 126 27.70 8.54 7.75
C TRP A 126 26.35 8.22 7.12
N GLY A 127 26.30 7.18 6.29
CA GLY A 127 25.05 6.67 5.74
C GLY A 127 24.10 6.21 6.84
N THR A 128 24.56 5.50 7.87
CA THR A 128 23.68 5.09 8.97
C THR A 128 23.18 6.29 9.79
N ILE A 129 24.06 7.24 10.10
CA ILE A 129 23.70 8.46 10.85
C ILE A 129 22.61 9.26 10.14
N GLY A 130 22.75 9.45 8.82
CA GLY A 130 21.78 10.20 8.03
C GLY A 130 20.51 9.42 7.70
N GLN A 131 20.66 8.17 7.23
CA GLN A 131 19.56 7.43 6.63
C GLN A 131 18.67 6.73 7.68
N LEU A 132 19.21 6.24 8.79
CA LEU A 132 18.40 5.48 9.76
C LEU A 132 17.26 6.32 10.38
N PRO A 133 17.48 7.57 10.85
CA PRO A 133 16.40 8.41 11.38
C PRO A 133 15.33 8.71 10.34
N VAL A 134 15.76 8.98 9.10
CA VAL A 134 14.85 9.30 8.00
C VAL A 134 14.05 8.07 7.57
N ALA A 135 14.67 6.90 7.49
CA ALA A 135 13.99 5.63 7.24
C ALA A 135 12.95 5.30 8.31
N ALA A 136 13.23 5.59 9.58
CA ALA A 136 12.27 5.41 10.69
C ALA A 136 11.04 6.30 10.52
N LEU A 137 11.24 7.59 10.23
CA LEU A 137 10.14 8.53 9.97
C LEU A 137 9.34 8.13 8.72
N ALA A 138 10.02 7.75 7.64
CA ALA A 138 9.38 7.28 6.41
C ALA A 138 8.57 5.99 6.64
N ALA A 139 9.08 5.05 7.44
CA ALA A 139 8.37 3.83 7.80
C ALA A 139 7.10 4.12 8.62
N LEU A 140 7.18 5.05 9.58
CA LEU A 140 6.01 5.51 10.34
C LEU A 140 4.98 6.17 9.43
N ALA A 141 5.43 7.10 8.58
CA ALA A 141 4.58 7.82 7.64
C ALA A 141 3.88 6.86 6.66
N LEU A 142 4.62 5.90 6.08
CA LEU A 142 4.06 4.93 5.16
C LEU A 142 3.04 4.01 5.83
N ARG A 143 3.29 3.55 7.06
CA ARG A 143 2.32 2.75 7.82
C ARG A 143 1.06 3.52 8.14
N TRP A 144 1.21 4.75 8.61
CA TRP A 144 0.09 5.58 9.01
C TRP A 144 -0.74 6.02 7.81
N LEU A 145 -0.12 6.60 6.80
CA LEU A 145 -0.81 7.13 5.63
C LEU A 145 -1.29 6.01 4.70
N GLY A 146 -0.45 5.00 4.46
CA GLY A 146 -0.77 3.89 3.56
C GLY A 146 -2.03 3.16 3.97
N THR A 147 -2.16 2.80 5.26
CA THR A 147 -3.36 2.11 5.74
C THR A 147 -4.63 2.95 5.70
N ARG A 148 -4.51 4.27 5.83
CA ARG A 148 -5.65 5.21 5.71
C ARG A 148 -6.03 5.45 4.26
N VAL A 149 -5.06 5.60 3.36
CA VAL A 149 -5.29 5.77 1.92
C VAL A 149 -5.90 4.50 1.33
N GLU A 150 -5.41 3.31 1.70
CA GLU A 150 -6.01 2.05 1.24
C GLU A 150 -7.49 1.94 1.65
N ALA A 151 -7.79 2.25 2.91
CA ALA A 151 -9.18 2.25 3.41
C ALA A 151 -10.04 3.34 2.74
N ALA A 152 -9.51 4.54 2.55
CA ALA A 152 -10.19 5.64 1.89
C ALA A 152 -10.53 5.32 0.44
N VAL A 153 -9.57 4.78 -0.32
CA VAL A 153 -9.79 4.35 -1.71
C VAL A 153 -10.79 3.22 -1.80
N GLY A 154 -10.80 2.28 -0.84
CA GLY A 154 -11.82 1.24 -0.73
C GLY A 154 -13.22 1.84 -0.59
N ALA A 155 -13.41 2.71 0.41
CA ALA A 155 -14.69 3.37 0.66
C ALA A 155 -15.19 4.20 -0.54
N ILE A 156 -14.31 4.96 -1.19
CA ILE A 156 -14.67 5.74 -2.39
C ILE A 156 -15.13 4.80 -3.52
N LYS A 157 -14.42 3.68 -3.75
CA LYS A 157 -14.79 2.71 -4.78
C LYS A 157 -16.15 2.06 -4.50
N ASP A 158 -16.44 1.75 -3.25
CA ASP A 158 -17.71 1.13 -2.86
C ASP A 158 -18.88 2.09 -3.10
N ILE A 159 -18.71 3.38 -2.80
CA ILE A 159 -19.71 4.42 -3.10
C ILE A 159 -19.90 4.56 -4.61
N VAL A 160 -18.82 4.68 -5.38
CA VAL A 160 -18.89 4.78 -6.85
C VAL A 160 -19.59 3.56 -7.47
N ARG A 161 -19.34 2.36 -6.93
CA ARG A 161 -20.03 1.14 -7.36
C ARG A 161 -21.50 1.13 -6.98
N ALA A 162 -21.85 1.61 -5.79
CA ALA A 162 -23.24 1.70 -5.35
C ALA A 162 -24.06 2.71 -6.19
N THR A 163 -23.41 3.72 -6.78
CA THR A 163 -24.06 4.66 -7.71
C THR A 163 -24.18 4.13 -9.15
N ALA A 164 -23.56 2.99 -9.47
CA ALA A 164 -23.72 2.39 -10.79
C ALA A 164 -25.13 1.79 -10.91
N PRO A 165 -25.80 1.93 -12.08
CA PRO A 165 -27.11 1.33 -12.29
C PRO A 165 -27.00 -0.18 -12.05
N ALA A 166 -27.91 -0.71 -11.22
CA ALA A 166 -27.98 -2.14 -10.97
C ALA A 166 -28.15 -2.87 -12.32
N PRO A 167 -27.40 -3.95 -12.58
CA PRO A 167 -27.72 -4.79 -13.73
C PRO A 167 -29.18 -5.22 -13.58
N SER A 168 -29.97 -4.99 -14.63
CA SER A 168 -31.37 -5.44 -14.66
C SER A 168 -31.42 -6.88 -14.18
N PRO A 169 -32.28 -7.22 -13.21
CA PRO A 169 -32.37 -8.60 -12.74
C PRO A 169 -32.56 -9.47 -13.98
N ALA A 170 -31.62 -10.38 -14.22
CA ALA A 170 -31.84 -11.43 -15.19
C ALA A 170 -33.14 -12.07 -14.75
N LEU A 171 -34.16 -12.02 -15.61
CA LEU A 171 -35.41 -12.72 -15.40
C LEU A 171 -35.00 -14.19 -15.29
N LEU A 172 -34.83 -14.66 -14.06
CA LEU A 172 -34.74 -16.07 -13.76
C LEU A 172 -36.11 -16.59 -14.17
N ALA A 173 -36.18 -17.10 -15.39
CA ALA A 173 -37.25 -17.98 -15.79
C ALA A 173 -37.18 -19.15 -14.82
N ALA A 174 -37.93 -19.05 -13.71
CA ALA A 174 -38.25 -20.22 -12.93
C ALA A 174 -38.87 -21.20 -13.95
N PRO A 175 -38.29 -22.38 -14.18
CA PRO A 175 -38.94 -23.36 -15.02
C PRO A 175 -40.29 -23.63 -14.38
N LEU A 176 -41.34 -23.12 -15.01
CA LEU A 176 -42.70 -23.45 -14.68
C LEU A 176 -42.77 -24.95 -14.89
N HIS A 177 -42.61 -25.73 -13.82
CA HIS A 177 -42.90 -27.14 -13.89
C HIS A 177 -44.38 -27.19 -14.25
N GLU A 178 -44.67 -27.64 -15.47
CA GLU A 178 -46.03 -27.98 -15.85
C GLU A 178 -46.60 -28.81 -14.72
N THR A 179 -47.64 -28.29 -14.07
CA THR A 179 -48.36 -29.05 -13.07
C THR A 179 -48.78 -30.35 -13.74
N PRO A 180 -48.32 -31.52 -13.26
CA PRO A 180 -48.69 -32.78 -13.88
C PRO A 180 -50.20 -32.85 -13.89
N ASP A 181 -50.73 -33.21 -15.07
CA ASP A 181 -52.15 -33.33 -15.35
C ASP A 181 -52.85 -33.99 -14.15
N ARG A 182 -53.83 -33.30 -13.54
CA ARG A 182 -54.51 -33.80 -12.32
C ARG A 182 -55.11 -35.20 -12.54
N ALA A 183 -55.34 -35.58 -13.79
CA ALA A 183 -55.75 -36.92 -14.21
C ALA A 183 -54.73 -38.02 -13.83
N LEU A 184 -53.42 -37.74 -13.86
CA LEU A 184 -52.36 -38.70 -13.50
C LEU A 184 -52.30 -38.94 -11.98
N ILE A 185 -52.49 -37.89 -11.16
CA ILE A 185 -52.50 -37.96 -9.69
C ILE A 185 -53.76 -38.69 -9.18
N MET A 186 -54.88 -38.57 -9.89
CA MET A 186 -56.17 -39.19 -9.53
C MET A 186 -56.33 -40.62 -10.07
N SER A 187 -55.37 -41.12 -10.87
CA SER A 187 -55.44 -42.49 -11.39
C SER A 187 -55.20 -43.50 -10.26
N ARG A 188 -56.19 -44.35 -10.00
CA ARG A 188 -56.14 -45.42 -8.97
C ARG A 188 -55.06 -46.49 -9.22
N PHE A 189 -54.30 -46.39 -10.30
CA PHE A 189 -53.25 -47.34 -10.67
C PHE A 189 -51.83 -46.89 -10.28
N ALA A 190 -51.63 -45.66 -9.78
CA ALA A 190 -50.30 -45.17 -9.39
C ALA A 190 -49.87 -45.56 -7.95
N ALA A 191 -50.69 -46.33 -7.22
CA ALA A 191 -50.45 -46.70 -5.82
C ALA A 191 -49.79 -48.08 -5.64
N ALA A 192 -48.92 -48.50 -6.56
CA ALA A 192 -48.28 -49.81 -6.49
C ALA A 192 -46.80 -49.80 -6.93
N SER A 193 -45.95 -48.88 -6.43
CA SER A 193 -44.48 -49.08 -6.55
C SER A 193 -43.56 -48.30 -5.60
N THR A 194 -44.03 -47.73 -4.48
CA THR A 194 -43.12 -47.02 -3.53
C THR A 194 -43.09 -47.64 -2.13
N ALA A 195 -43.03 -48.96 -2.08
CA ALA A 195 -42.50 -49.65 -0.90
C ALA A 195 -40.96 -49.72 -1.02
N ARG A 196 -40.27 -48.94 -0.16
CA ARG A 196 -38.82 -48.95 0.20
C ARG A 196 -38.06 -47.67 -0.19
N ARG A 197 -38.13 -46.67 0.70
CA ARG A 197 -36.97 -45.94 1.26
C ARG A 197 -37.50 -44.97 2.31
N GLY A 198 -37.10 -45.17 3.57
CA GLY A 198 -37.37 -44.21 4.63
C GLY A 198 -36.61 -42.89 4.41
N PRO A 199 -37.02 -41.80 5.08
CA PRO A 199 -36.37 -40.51 4.93
C PRO A 199 -34.91 -40.52 5.42
N PRO A 200 -34.00 -39.74 4.79
CA PRO A 200 -32.60 -39.65 5.21
C PRO A 200 -32.47 -39.08 6.63
N ARG A 201 -31.59 -39.68 7.44
CA ARG A 201 -31.37 -39.41 8.88
C ARG A 201 -30.66 -38.08 9.22
N SER A 202 -30.50 -37.15 8.28
CA SER A 202 -29.67 -35.94 8.51
C SER A 202 -30.41 -34.69 8.99
N LEU A 203 -31.72 -34.75 9.25
CA LEU A 203 -32.53 -33.62 9.75
C LEU A 203 -32.92 -33.75 11.24
N LEU A 204 -32.08 -34.39 12.06
CA LEU A 204 -32.19 -34.31 13.52
C LEU A 204 -31.39 -33.10 14.02
N VAL A 205 -32.03 -31.93 14.08
CA VAL A 205 -31.54 -30.79 14.87
C VAL A 205 -32.03 -30.98 16.30
N THR A 206 -31.17 -31.49 17.18
CA THR A 206 -31.37 -31.42 18.63
C THR A 206 -31.10 -30.00 19.11
N SER A 207 -32.13 -29.36 19.64
CA SER A 207 -32.01 -28.11 20.41
C SER A 207 -32.01 -28.51 21.89
N TYR A 208 -30.98 -28.11 22.64
CA TYR A 208 -30.98 -28.08 24.11
C TYR A 208 -31.55 -26.75 24.58
#